data_AF-I2QN26-F1
#
_entry.id   AF-I2QN26-F1
#
_cell.length_a   1.000
_cell.length_b   1.000
_cell.length_c   1.000
_cell.angle_alpha   90.00
_cell.angle_beta   90.00
_cell.angle_gamma   90.00
#
_symmetry.space_group_name_H-M   'P 1'
#
loop_
_entity.id
_entity.type
_entity.pdbx_description
1 polymer ?
#
loop_
_entity_poly.entity_id
_entity_poly.type
_entity_poly.pdbx_seq_one_letter_code
_entity_poly.pdbx_strand_id
1 'polypeptide(L)'
;MTRSRQRSDQTEEIARKLEIVLAELASLRILLAAHGISTPPPLHEDYLTVQRFAAMNHISPEAVLSRIRRGKLRAEKRGGRWWVECTVCTA
;
A
#
# COMPACT_ATOMS: atom_id res chain seq x y z
N MET A 1 33.28 -7.05 -5.79
CA MET A 1 32.36 -7.20 -6.94
C MET A 1 31.24 -8.24 -6.72
N THR A 2 31.22 -8.99 -5.62
CA THR A 2 30.20 -10.03 -5.35
C THR A 2 28.88 -9.48 -4.77
N ARG A 3 28.96 -8.42 -3.96
CA ARG A 3 27.81 -7.81 -3.26
C ARG A 3 26.81 -7.11 -4.19
N SER A 4 27.25 -6.62 -5.35
CA SER A 4 26.39 -5.96 -6.34
C SER A 4 25.55 -6.97 -7.12
N ARG A 5 26.14 -8.09 -7.54
CA ARG A 5 25.41 -9.19 -8.20
C ARG A 5 24.36 -9.80 -7.28
N GLN A 6 24.74 -10.12 -6.04
CA GLN A 6 23.80 -10.66 -5.06
C GLN A 6 22.61 -9.73 -4.77
N ARG A 7 22.80 -8.41 -4.80
CA ARG A 7 21.70 -7.44 -4.67
C ARG A 7 20.81 -7.41 -5.93
N SER A 8 21.40 -7.55 -7.12
CA SER A 8 20.67 -7.65 -8.40
C SER A 8 19.80 -8.89 -8.44
N ASP A 9 20.36 -10.04 -8.06
CA ASP A 9 19.66 -11.32 -8.04
C ASP A 9 18.48 -11.29 -7.06
N GLN A 10 18.66 -10.66 -5.88
CA GLN A 10 17.57 -10.44 -4.92
C GLN A 10 16.47 -9.54 -5.47
N THR A 11 16.82 -8.46 -6.18
CA THR A 11 15.81 -7.57 -6.78
C THR A 11 15.02 -8.27 -7.89
N GLU A 12 15.66 -9.09 -8.71
CA GLU A 12 15.00 -9.89 -9.74
C GLU A 12 14.08 -10.96 -9.15
N GLU A 13 14.51 -11.63 -8.08
CA GLU A 13 13.68 -12.59 -7.36
C GLU A 13 12.43 -11.92 -6.76
N ILE A 14 12.59 -10.74 -6.16
CA ILE A 14 11.47 -9.95 -5.63
C ILE A 14 10.52 -9.56 -6.76
N ALA A 15 11.04 -9.07 -7.89
CA ALA A 15 10.21 -8.70 -9.05
C ALA A 15 9.40 -9.88 -9.56
N ARG A 16 10.03 -11.05 -9.72
CA ARG A 16 9.34 -12.29 -10.15
C ARG A 16 8.25 -12.71 -9.16
N LYS A 17 8.52 -12.65 -7.85
CA LYS A 17 7.50 -12.95 -6.83
C LYS A 17 6.34 -11.96 -6.87
N LEU A 18 6.63 -10.67 -7.12
CA LEU A 18 5.60 -9.65 -7.27
C LEU A 18 4.71 -9.90 -8.49
N GLU A 19 5.28 -10.29 -9.64
CA GLU A 19 4.51 -10.64 -10.84
C GLU A 19 3.53 -11.79 -10.57
N ILE A 20 3.99 -12.85 -9.91
CA ILE A 20 3.14 -13.99 -9.53
C ILE A 20 2.00 -13.53 -8.61
N VAL A 21 2.31 -12.74 -7.57
CA VAL A 21 1.30 -12.25 -6.62
C VAL A 21 0.26 -11.36 -7.31
N LEU A 22 0.69 -10.52 -8.27
CA LEU A 22 -0.23 -9.67 -9.04
C LEU A 22 -1.16 -10.51 -9.93
N ALA A 23 -0.64 -11.55 -10.58
CA ALA A 23 -1.46 -12.48 -11.36
C ALA A 23 -2.51 -13.21 -10.51
N GLU A 24 -2.10 -13.74 -9.35
CA GLU A 24 -3.01 -14.41 -8.41
C GLU A 24 -4.09 -13.45 -7.87
N LEU A 25 -3.71 -12.22 -7.52
CA LEU A 25 -4.66 -11.20 -7.05
C LEU A 25 -5.66 -10.82 -8.15
N ALA A 26 -5.23 -10.75 -9.40
CA ALA A 26 -6.11 -10.48 -10.54
C ALA A 26 -7.13 -11.62 -10.74
N SER A 27 -6.67 -12.87 -10.72
CA SER A 27 -7.53 -14.07 -10.79
C SER A 27 -8.58 -14.09 -9.68
N LEU A 28 -8.17 -13.80 -8.43
CA LEU A 28 -9.08 -13.74 -7.29
C LEU A 28 -10.13 -12.63 -7.45
N ARG A 29 -9.74 -11.45 -7.93
CA ARG A 29 -10.69 -10.35 -8.19
C ARG A 29 -11.75 -10.73 -9.22
N ILE A 30 -11.36 -11.43 -10.29
CA ILE A 30 -12.30 -11.92 -11.31
C ILE A 30 -13.28 -12.92 -10.70
N LEU A 31 -12.78 -13.87 -9.91
CA LEU A 31 -13.62 -14.87 -9.24
C LEU A 31 -14.64 -14.21 -8.29
N LEU A 32 -14.19 -13.26 -7.46
CA LEU A 32 -15.06 -12.53 -6.54
C LEU A 32 -16.14 -11.74 -7.30
N ALA A 33 -15.78 -11.09 -8.41
CA ALA A 33 -16.73 -10.38 -9.26
C ALA A 33 -17.78 -11.33 -9.87
N ALA A 34 -17.37 -12.51 -10.32
CA ALA A 34 -18.27 -13.54 -10.84
C ALA A 34 -19.28 -14.04 -9.79
N HIS A 35 -18.92 -13.98 -8.50
CA HIS A 35 -19.80 -14.29 -7.38
C HIS A 35 -20.59 -13.08 -6.85
N GLY A 36 -20.56 -11.94 -7.56
CA GLY A 36 -21.27 -10.72 -7.15
C GLY A 36 -20.65 -10.00 -5.95
N ILE A 37 -19.43 -10.37 -5.55
CA ILE A 37 -18.71 -9.73 -4.45
C ILE A 37 -17.95 -8.54 -5.03
N SER A 38 -18.44 -7.34 -4.72
CA SER A 38 -17.75 -6.10 -5.09
C SER A 38 -16.42 -6.00 -4.36
N THR A 39 -15.32 -6.05 -5.11
CA THR A 39 -14.01 -5.69 -4.56
C THR A 39 -13.77 -4.19 -4.77
N PRO A 40 -13.20 -3.50 -3.78
CA PRO A 40 -12.89 -2.10 -3.97
C PRO A 40 -11.77 -1.90 -5.00
N PRO A 41 -11.76 -0.75 -5.68
CA PRO A 41 -10.68 -0.40 -6.59
C PRO A 41 -9.34 -0.38 -5.84
N PRO A 42 -8.22 -0.61 -6.54
CA PRO A 42 -6.89 -0.40 -5.98
C PRO A 42 -6.76 1.00 -5.38
N LEU A 43 -6.00 1.13 -4.29
CA LEU A 43 -5.62 2.45 -3.78
C LEU A 43 -4.73 3.15 -4.81
N HIS A 44 -4.90 4.46 -4.94
CA HIS A 44 -3.98 5.29 -5.72
C HIS A 44 -2.59 5.32 -5.09
N GLU A 45 -1.56 5.59 -5.90
CA GLU A 45 -0.15 5.61 -5.47
C GLU A 45 0.12 6.64 -4.35
N ASP A 46 -0.73 7.66 -4.24
CA ASP A 46 -0.64 8.72 -3.24
C ASP A 46 -1.04 8.27 -1.83
N TYR A 47 -1.58 7.05 -1.67
CA TYR A 47 -1.97 6.50 -0.38
C TYR A 47 -0.79 5.84 0.33
N LEU A 48 -0.52 6.29 1.55
CA LEU A 48 0.55 5.78 2.40
C LEU A 48 -0.01 5.04 3.60
N THR A 49 0.78 4.09 4.12
CA THR A 49 0.49 3.52 5.44
C THR A 49 0.62 4.61 6.51
N VAL A 50 -0.12 4.46 7.61
CA VAL A 50 -0.01 5.35 8.78
C VAL A 50 1.44 5.49 9.24
N GLN A 51 2.20 4.39 9.25
CA GLN A 51 3.61 4.40 9.66
C GLN A 51 4.48 5.23 8.72
N ARG A 52 4.28 5.10 7.40
CA ARG A 52 5.05 5.86 6.41
C ARG A 52 4.69 7.35 6.47
N PHE A 53 3.41 7.68 6.56
CA PHE A 53 2.96 9.05 6.72
C PHE A 53 3.50 9.69 8.01
N ALA A 54 3.47 8.95 9.12
CA ALA A 54 4.03 9.36 10.41
C ALA A 54 5.53 9.66 10.32
N ALA A 55 6.30 8.76 9.70
CA ALA A 55 7.74 8.92 9.50
C ALA A 55 8.07 10.16 8.64
N MET A 56 7.34 10.36 7.54
CA MET A 56 7.54 11.51 6.64
C MET A 56 7.22 12.84 7.30
N ASN A 57 6.24 12.87 8.21
CA ASN A 57 5.80 14.09 8.88
C ASN A 57 6.40 14.27 10.29
N HIS A 58 7.32 13.40 10.70
CA HIS A 58 7.94 13.41 12.04
C HIS A 58 6.92 13.48 13.20
N ILE A 59 5.82 12.74 13.08
CA ILE A 59 4.78 12.63 14.12
C ILE A 59 4.56 11.16 14.51
N SER A 60 3.95 10.91 15.67
CA SER A 60 3.64 9.54 16.06
C SER A 60 2.49 8.94 15.23
N PRO A 61 2.47 7.61 15.01
CA PRO A 61 1.35 6.91 14.39
C PRO A 61 0.01 7.18 15.12
N GLU A 62 0.02 7.29 16.45
CA GLU A 62 -1.17 7.62 17.25
C GLU A 62 -1.70 9.01 16.92
N ALA A 63 -0.81 9.99 16.70
CA ALA A 63 -1.19 11.33 16.30
C ALA A 63 -1.84 11.33 14.90
N VAL A 64 -1.32 10.53 13.97
CA VAL A 64 -1.93 10.34 12.64
C VAL A 64 -3.34 9.74 12.78
N LEU A 65 -3.48 8.65 13.54
CA LEU A 65 -4.79 8.02 13.79
C LEU A 65 -5.78 9.00 14.47
N SER A 66 -5.31 9.81 15.41
CA SER A 66 -6.12 10.86 16.04
C SER A 66 -6.59 11.90 15.02
N ARG A 67 -5.72 12.33 14.11
CA ARG A 67 -6.08 13.27 13.03
C ARG A 67 -7.08 12.67 12.04
N ILE A 68 -6.95 11.38 11.69
CA ILE A 68 -7.93 10.66 10.87
C ILE A 68 -9.30 10.65 11.56
N ARG A 69 -9.37 10.25 12.83
CA ARG A 69 -10.63 10.20 13.60
C ARG A 69 -11.32 11.56 13.71
N ARG A 70 -10.52 12.65 13.73
CA ARG A 70 -11.00 14.04 13.77
C ARG A 70 -11.33 14.62 12.37
N GLY A 71 -11.23 13.82 11.29
CA GLY A 71 -11.47 14.28 9.92
C GLY A 71 -10.43 15.29 9.40
N LYS A 72 -9.26 15.38 10.05
CA LYS A 72 -8.18 16.32 9.67
C LYS A 72 -7.28 15.78 8.57
N LEU A 73 -7.34 14.48 8.30
CA LEU A 73 -6.62 13.80 7.23
C LEU A 73 -7.60 12.97 6.41
N ARG A 74 -7.46 13.02 5.08
CA ARG A 74 -8.17 12.10 4.19
C ARG A 74 -7.51 10.74 4.30
N ALA A 75 -8.31 9.72 4.59
CA ALA A 75 -7.83 8.37 4.77
C ALA A 75 -8.93 7.35 4.47
N GLU A 76 -8.52 6.17 4.03
CA GLU A 76 -9.40 5.05 3.74
C GLU A 76 -9.03 3.82 4.58
N LYS A 77 -10.04 3.09 5.07
CA LYS A 77 -9.83 1.84 5.81
C LYS A 77 -9.95 0.65 4.84
N ARG A 78 -8.87 -0.11 4.66
CA ARG A 78 -8.79 -1.31 3.81
C ARG A 78 -8.18 -2.48 4.58
N GLY A 79 -8.85 -3.63 4.60
CA GLY A 79 -8.34 -4.84 5.25
C GLY A 79 -7.98 -4.64 6.73
N GLY A 80 -8.76 -3.82 7.46
CA GLY A 80 -8.51 -3.49 8.86
C GLY A 80 -7.44 -2.43 9.11
N ARG A 81 -6.74 -1.93 8.07
CA ARG A 81 -5.69 -0.92 8.18
C ARG A 81 -6.14 0.42 7.60
N TRP A 82 -5.61 1.51 8.15
CA TRP A 82 -5.81 2.87 7.63
C TRP A 82 -4.72 3.22 6.62
N TRP A 83 -5.13 3.85 5.52
CA TRP A 83 -4.30 4.38 4.46
C TRP A 83 -4.56 5.86 4.34
N VAL A 84 -3.52 6.68 4.39
CA VAL A 84 -3.63 8.14 4.40
C VAL A 84 -3.32 8.66 3.00
N GLU A 85 -4.24 9.43 2.44
CA GLU A 85 -4.00 10.15 1.19
C GLU A 85 -2.95 11.23 1.44
N CYS A 86 -1.82 11.17 0.72
CA CYS A 86 -0.79 12.19 0.82
C CYS A 86 -0.75 13.05 -0.45
N THR A 87 -1.44 14.18 -0.40
CA THR A 87 -1.52 15.15 -1.50
C THR A 87 -0.23 15.94 -1.74
N VAL A 88 0.75 15.83 -0.85
CA VAL A 88 2.02 16.60 -0.88
C VAL A 88 3.25 15.68 -0.95
N CYS A 89 3.06 14.36 -1.01
CA CYS A 89 4.15 13.38 -1.06
C CYS A 89 4.56 13.00 -2.49
N THR A 90 3.89 13.54 -3.50
CA THR A 90 4.26 13.42 -4.91
C THR A 90 5.41 14.39 -5.17
N ALA A 91 6.63 13.84 -5.24
CA ALA A 91 7.82 14.52 -5.73
C ALA A 91 8.11 14.07 -7.17
#